data_AF-A0ABD3WF48-F1
#
_entry.id   AF-A0ABD3WF48-F1
#
_cell.length_a   1.000
_cell.length_b   1.000
_cell.length_c   1.000
_cell.angle_alpha   90.00
_cell.angle_beta   90.00
_cell.angle_gamma   90.00
#
_symmetry.space_group_name_H-M   'P 1'
#
loop_
_entity.id
_entity.type
_entity.pdbx_description
1 polymer ?
#
loop_
_entity_poly.entity_id
_entity_poly.type
_entity_poly.pdbx_seq_one_letter_code
_entity_poly.pdbx_strand_id
1 'polypeptide(L)'
;MSIALILERNNMDTINYVSFKIYGYAGIVNIGGLRIGGLSGIFKGRDFHKGEVKSEKFKKLDGHRIINIMKTINCSNKLQCCSRCLEEAGCVSVNFRMNYPNMNCDLNWKTPLDENVSLEKTDNTAVFYIINSPWKLVFRVTAGRITNPYTAWKNGTGTDNSDNCMLLYPPSCTSYYRHKLLDTWQNWSITQVKFAVYTNKTLGAQIVFNGTGSDMESWFSKDRVMETSWTDLASSYQKFFSLEGDSPWGRHFFIHGPYYSCSTDYGWILINSGIRPYCPFDIHGAYPAIIYARSGMKSIYGSQGYGEADVLAVYIKQT
;
A
#
# COMPACT_ATOMS: atom_id res chain seq x y z
N MET A 1 30.33 0.08 13.33
CA MET A 1 29.82 -1.16 12.72
C MET A 1 28.51 -1.50 13.41
N SER A 2 27.39 -1.46 12.70
CA SER A 2 26.08 -1.83 13.27
C SER A 2 25.89 -3.33 13.10
N ILE A 3 25.71 -4.06 14.20
CA ILE A 3 25.33 -5.47 14.14
C ILE A 3 23.81 -5.51 14.30
N ALA A 4 23.13 -6.04 13.27
CA ALA A 4 21.72 -6.38 13.36
C ALA A 4 21.62 -7.83 13.87
N LEU A 5 21.06 -8.01 15.06
CA LEU A 5 20.73 -9.31 15.61
C LEU A 5 19.23 -9.55 15.38
N ILE A 6 18.88 -10.59 14.65
CA ILE A 6 17.49 -10.94 14.41
C ILE A 6 16.98 -11.77 15.58
N LEU A 7 15.89 -11.31 16.19
CA LEU A 7 15.19 -12.04 17.25
C LEU A 7 13.93 -12.67 16.64
N GLU A 8 13.89 -14.00 16.61
CA GLU A 8 12.71 -14.74 16.17
C GLU A 8 11.71 -14.78 17.33
N ARG A 9 10.48 -14.31 17.10
CA ARG A 9 9.31 -14.65 17.92
C ARG A 9 8.51 -15.64 17.08
N ASN A 10 8.11 -16.76 17.68
CA ASN A 10 7.53 -17.95 17.04
C ASN A 10 6.19 -17.76 16.26
N ASN A 11 5.85 -16.57 15.77
CA ASN A 11 4.76 -16.37 14.83
C ASN A 11 5.30 -16.30 13.40
N MET A 12 4.78 -17.19 12.54
CA MET A 12 5.25 -17.52 11.20
C MET A 12 5.22 -16.37 10.16
N ASP A 13 4.86 -15.16 10.58
CA ASP A 13 4.46 -14.07 9.67
C ASP A 13 5.36 -12.82 9.76
N THR A 14 6.30 -12.75 10.72
CA THR A 14 7.10 -11.52 10.95
C THR A 14 8.55 -11.82 11.33
N ILE A 15 9.50 -11.02 10.80
CA ILE A 15 10.93 -11.06 11.18
C ILE A 15 11.30 -9.74 11.86
N ASN A 16 11.66 -9.82 13.15
CA ASN A 16 12.09 -8.67 13.97
C ASN A 16 13.61 -8.60 14.07
N TYR A 17 14.18 -7.41 14.15
CA TYR A 17 15.63 -7.24 14.35
C TYR A 17 15.91 -6.19 15.43
N VAL A 18 17.05 -6.36 16.09
CA VAL A 18 17.61 -5.42 17.06
C VAL A 18 18.89 -4.86 16.47
N SER A 19 18.95 -3.54 16.32
CA SER A 19 20.15 -2.84 15.88
C SER A 19 20.94 -2.35 17.09
N PHE A 20 22.17 -2.83 17.26
CA PHE A 20 23.07 -2.35 18.30
C PHE A 20 24.08 -1.35 17.71
N LYS A 21 24.18 -0.15 18.31
CA LYS A 21 25.29 0.77 18.08
C LYS A 21 26.47 0.32 18.94
N ILE A 22 27.51 -0.25 18.32
CA ILE A 22 28.71 -0.69 19.03
C ILE A 22 29.78 0.41 18.96
N TYR A 23 30.17 0.94 20.11
CA TYR A 23 31.44 1.65 20.30
C TYR A 23 32.46 0.62 20.81
N GLY A 24 33.45 0.26 19.98
CA GLY A 24 34.14 -1.04 20.05
C GLY A 24 35.42 -1.14 20.90
N TYR A 25 35.88 -2.39 21.12
CA TYR A 25 37.26 -2.93 21.06
C TYR A 25 37.19 -4.48 20.96
N ALA A 26 38.24 -5.18 20.53
CA ALA A 26 38.23 -6.62 20.18
C ALA A 26 38.65 -7.55 21.34
N GLY A 27 37.91 -8.66 21.57
CA GLY A 27 38.24 -9.68 22.56
C GLY A 27 37.53 -11.03 22.30
N ILE A 28 38.02 -12.13 22.87
CA ILE A 28 37.48 -13.49 22.70
C ILE A 28 36.79 -13.92 24.00
N VAL A 29 35.54 -14.37 23.92
CA VAL A 29 34.82 -14.98 25.06
C VAL A 29 34.51 -16.45 24.75
N ASN A 30 34.64 -17.30 25.76
CA ASN A 30 34.42 -18.74 25.65
C ASN A 30 33.31 -19.16 26.64
N ILE A 31 32.19 -19.67 26.12
CA ILE A 31 31.07 -20.18 26.92
C ILE A 31 30.70 -21.57 26.39
N GLY A 32 30.72 -22.59 27.25
CA GLY A 32 30.31 -23.95 26.89
C GLY A 32 31.18 -24.63 25.81
N GLY A 33 32.43 -24.18 25.62
CA GLY A 33 33.33 -24.71 24.58
C GLY A 33 33.21 -24.03 23.21
N LEU A 34 32.28 -23.08 23.05
CA LEU A 34 32.13 -22.30 21.83
C LEU A 34 32.97 -21.01 21.93
N ARG A 35 33.99 -20.88 21.06
CA ARG A 35 34.78 -19.65 20.92
C ARG A 35 34.08 -18.68 19.97
N ILE A 36 33.60 -17.56 20.49
CA ILE A 36 33.07 -16.46 19.66
C ILE A 36 34.11 -15.35 19.64
N GLY A 37 34.78 -15.19 18.50
CA GLY A 37 35.64 -14.04 18.23
C GLY A 37 34.79 -12.90 17.68
N GLY A 38 34.65 -11.80 18.45
CA GLY A 38 33.89 -10.63 18.03
C GLY A 38 34.24 -9.41 18.88
N LEU A 39 34.08 -8.21 18.31
CA LEU A 39 34.25 -6.93 19.02
C LEU A 39 33.38 -6.92 20.29
N SER A 40 34.04 -7.05 21.45
CA SER A 40 33.41 -7.07 22.77
C SER A 40 33.16 -5.64 23.21
N GLY A 41 31.90 -5.20 23.16
CA GLY A 41 31.45 -4.08 23.97
C GLY A 41 31.25 -4.56 25.40
N ILE A 42 31.69 -3.78 26.39
CA ILE A 42 31.36 -3.99 27.80
C ILE A 42 29.83 -3.92 27.96
N PHE A 43 29.17 -5.06 27.89
CA PHE A 43 27.78 -5.19 28.30
C PHE A 43 27.74 -5.16 29.83
N LYS A 44 27.28 -4.05 30.41
CA LYS A 44 26.73 -4.10 31.76
C LYS A 44 25.44 -4.91 31.65
N GLY A 45 25.34 -6.07 32.31
CA GLY A 45 24.17 -6.98 32.22
C GLY A 45 22.81 -6.33 32.52
N ARG A 46 22.81 -5.15 33.17
CA ARG A 46 21.65 -4.31 33.45
C ARG A 46 21.14 -3.46 32.27
N ASP A 47 21.89 -3.34 31.18
CA ASP A 47 21.52 -2.54 30.00
C ASP A 47 20.99 -3.40 28.83
N PHE A 48 20.92 -4.73 28.98
CA PHE A 48 20.38 -5.65 27.96
C PHE A 48 18.92 -5.31 27.60
N HIS A 49 18.15 -4.79 28.57
CA HIS A 49 16.75 -4.37 28.38
C HIS A 49 16.59 -2.96 27.78
N LYS A 50 17.68 -2.26 27.46
CA LYS A 50 17.65 -0.90 26.91
C LYS A 50 17.83 -0.84 25.38
N GLY A 51 17.98 -1.98 24.72
CA GLY A 51 17.90 -2.03 23.26
C GLY A 51 16.46 -1.79 22.81
N GLU A 52 16.21 -0.69 22.10
CA GLU A 52 14.94 -0.52 21.37
C GLU A 52 14.84 -1.62 20.32
N VAL A 53 13.87 -2.54 20.49
CA VAL A 53 13.45 -3.45 19.44
C VAL A 53 12.69 -2.60 18.41
N LYS A 54 13.34 -2.28 17.28
CA LYS A 54 12.68 -1.59 16.17
C LYS A 54 11.91 -2.61 15.33
N SER A 55 10.64 -2.31 15.10
CA SER A 55 9.62 -3.14 14.48
C SER A 55 10.00 -3.70 13.10
N GLU A 56 9.58 -4.95 12.86
CA GLU A 56 9.29 -5.62 11.57
C GLU A 56 9.85 -4.95 10.31
N LYS A 57 11.02 -5.39 9.81
CA LYS A 57 11.56 -4.87 8.54
C LYS A 57 10.94 -5.54 7.32
N PHE A 58 10.57 -6.81 7.42
CA PHE A 58 10.03 -7.58 6.29
C PHE A 58 8.61 -8.08 6.58
N LYS A 59 7.71 -7.80 5.63
CA LYS A 59 6.39 -8.44 5.51
C LYS A 59 6.47 -9.64 4.59
N LYS A 60 5.50 -10.55 4.69
CA LYS A 60 5.44 -11.81 3.93
C LYS A 60 4.24 -11.80 2.98
N LEU A 61 4.44 -12.31 1.78
CA LEU A 61 3.40 -12.65 0.81
C LEU A 61 3.58 -14.10 0.39
N ASP A 62 2.68 -14.98 0.83
CA ASP A 62 2.75 -16.41 0.54
C ASP A 62 2.28 -16.76 -0.87
N GLY A 63 2.82 -17.84 -1.42
CA GLY A 63 2.37 -18.43 -2.67
C GLY A 63 2.67 -17.61 -3.91
N HIS A 64 3.64 -16.69 -3.82
CA HIS A 64 3.99 -15.77 -4.90
C HIS A 64 5.50 -15.58 -5.00
N ARG A 65 5.95 -15.20 -6.19
CA ARG A 65 7.30 -14.69 -6.43
C ARG A 65 7.29 -13.46 -7.34
N ILE A 66 8.19 -12.52 -7.10
CA ILE A 66 8.45 -11.41 -8.02
C ILE A 66 9.29 -11.92 -9.20
N ILE A 67 8.89 -11.59 -10.42
CA ILE A 67 9.58 -12.05 -11.65
C ILE A 67 10.78 -11.15 -11.99
N ASN A 68 10.73 -9.88 -11.61
CA ASN A 68 11.81 -8.91 -11.84
C ASN A 68 12.95 -9.09 -10.83
N ILE A 69 13.65 -10.21 -10.95
CA ILE A 69 14.74 -10.62 -10.06
C ILE A 69 15.95 -9.70 -10.28
N MET A 70 16.47 -9.14 -9.20
CA MET A 70 17.72 -8.38 -9.18
C MET A 70 18.91 -9.34 -9.33
N LYS A 71 18.94 -10.35 -8.46
CA LYS A 71 20.06 -11.28 -8.33
C LYS A 71 19.62 -12.50 -7.54
N THR A 72 20.08 -13.68 -7.94
CA THR A 72 19.89 -14.90 -7.17
C THR A 72 21.16 -15.21 -6.37
N ILE A 73 20.99 -15.53 -5.09
CA ILE A 73 22.07 -15.91 -4.17
C ILE A 73 21.76 -17.25 -3.50
N ASN A 74 22.80 -17.99 -3.12
CA ASN A 74 22.65 -19.16 -2.28
C ASN A 74 22.50 -18.74 -0.83
N CYS A 75 21.50 -19.28 -0.14
CA CYS A 75 21.25 -19.07 1.28
C CYS A 75 20.91 -20.41 1.94
N SER A 76 21.05 -20.51 3.25
CA SER A 76 20.73 -21.72 4.02
C SER A 76 19.36 -21.64 4.68
N ASN A 77 18.79 -20.44 4.79
CA ASN A 77 17.49 -20.18 5.42
C ASN A 77 16.93 -18.79 5.05
N LYS A 78 15.68 -18.54 5.45
CA LYS A 78 14.95 -17.27 5.19
C LYS A 78 15.68 -16.06 5.75
N LEU A 79 16.39 -16.27 6.87
CA LEU A 79 17.03 -15.22 7.62
C LEU A 79 18.24 -14.66 6.90
N GLN A 80 19.08 -15.56 6.39
CA GLN A 80 20.24 -15.19 5.58
C GLN A 80 19.80 -14.49 4.30
N CYS A 81 18.73 -14.97 3.67
CA CYS A 81 18.14 -14.35 2.48
C CYS A 81 17.70 -12.90 2.75
N CYS A 82 16.93 -12.67 3.82
CA CYS A 82 16.51 -11.31 4.22
C CYS A 82 17.70 -10.43 4.63
N SER A 83 18.66 -10.97 5.39
CA SER A 83 19.86 -10.22 5.82
C SER A 83 20.69 -9.76 4.63
N ARG A 84 20.87 -10.61 3.62
CA ARG A 84 21.59 -10.26 2.39
C ARG A 84 20.89 -9.16 1.60
N CYS A 85 19.57 -9.16 1.58
CA CYS A 85 18.81 -8.05 0.99
C CYS A 85 19.05 -6.72 1.74
N LEU A 86 19.22 -6.74 3.06
CA LEU A 86 19.53 -5.51 3.81
C LEU A 86 20.95 -4.98 3.56
N GLU A 87 21.87 -5.84 3.15
CA GLU A 87 23.26 -5.49 2.82
C GLU A 87 23.41 -5.05 1.36
N GLU A 88 22.57 -5.56 0.45
CA GLU A 88 22.63 -5.28 -0.97
C GLU A 88 21.92 -3.97 -1.32
N ALA A 89 22.63 -3.05 -1.96
CA ALA A 89 22.12 -1.73 -2.28
C ALA A 89 20.90 -1.81 -3.22
N GLY A 90 19.76 -1.29 -2.75
CA GLY A 90 18.52 -1.25 -3.51
C GLY A 90 17.70 -2.55 -3.50
N CYS A 91 18.14 -3.58 -2.80
CA CYS A 91 17.26 -4.71 -2.52
C CYS A 91 16.17 -4.29 -1.51
N VAL A 92 14.92 -4.53 -1.87
CA VAL A 92 13.76 -4.18 -1.04
C VAL A 92 12.82 -5.37 -0.83
N SER A 93 13.04 -6.49 -1.52
CA SER A 93 12.37 -7.75 -1.19
C SER A 93 13.16 -8.96 -1.66
N VAL A 94 12.74 -10.14 -1.22
CA VAL A 94 13.32 -11.41 -1.62
C VAL A 94 12.24 -12.44 -1.93
N ASN A 95 12.44 -13.25 -2.96
CA ASN A 95 11.72 -14.51 -3.13
C ASN A 95 12.48 -15.59 -2.37
N PHE A 96 11.80 -16.25 -1.43
CA PHE A 96 12.37 -17.34 -0.66
C PHE A 96 11.61 -18.63 -0.92
N ARG A 97 12.31 -19.63 -1.46
CA ARG A 97 11.76 -20.98 -1.68
C ARG A 97 11.74 -21.75 -0.37
N MET A 98 10.56 -22.14 0.07
CA MET A 98 10.36 -22.97 1.27
C MET A 98 10.63 -24.45 0.95
N ASN A 99 11.20 -25.17 1.92
CA ASN A 99 11.29 -26.64 1.94
C ASN A 99 12.15 -27.31 0.85
N TYR A 100 13.24 -26.67 0.38
CA TYR A 100 14.20 -27.27 -0.56
C TYR A 100 15.63 -27.34 -0.01
N PRO A 101 16.42 -28.39 -0.34
CA PRO A 101 17.77 -28.62 0.20
C PRO A 101 18.85 -27.69 -0.38
N ASN A 102 18.62 -27.11 -1.57
CA ASN A 102 19.48 -26.10 -2.19
C ASN A 102 18.69 -24.79 -2.27
N MET A 103 18.75 -24.00 -1.21
CA MET A 103 17.94 -22.79 -1.09
C MET A 103 18.59 -21.63 -1.86
N ASN A 104 18.03 -21.35 -3.04
CA ASN A 104 18.30 -20.12 -3.75
C ASN A 104 17.31 -19.04 -3.31
N CYS A 105 17.82 -17.85 -3.06
CA CYS A 105 17.08 -16.66 -2.68
C CYS A 105 17.22 -15.63 -3.80
N ASP A 106 16.10 -15.14 -4.31
CA ASP A 106 16.12 -14.10 -5.33
C ASP A 106 15.94 -12.75 -4.64
N LEU A 107 16.95 -11.89 -4.69
CA LEU A 107 16.84 -10.49 -4.30
C LEU A 107 16.04 -9.74 -5.38
N ASN A 108 15.28 -8.71 -4.98
CA ASN A 108 14.46 -7.92 -5.89
C ASN A 108 14.59 -6.42 -5.62
N TRP A 109 14.58 -5.63 -6.71
CA TRP A 109 14.51 -4.16 -6.68
C TRP A 109 13.14 -3.60 -6.33
N LYS A 110 12.11 -4.46 -6.30
CA LYS A 110 10.73 -4.07 -6.06
C LYS A 110 10.11 -4.85 -4.92
N THR A 111 9.16 -4.23 -4.26
CA THR A 111 8.24 -4.86 -3.31
C THR A 111 6.95 -5.26 -4.03
N PRO A 112 6.13 -6.18 -3.48
CA PRO A 112 4.78 -6.44 -3.96
C PRO A 112 3.84 -5.21 -3.90
N LEU A 113 4.22 -4.16 -3.16
CA LEU A 113 3.44 -2.93 -3.04
C LEU A 113 3.79 -1.90 -4.13
N ASP A 114 4.90 -2.10 -4.86
CA ASP A 114 5.36 -1.13 -5.85
C ASP A 114 4.52 -1.19 -7.13
N GLU A 115 4.44 -0.06 -7.82
CA GLU A 115 3.80 0.04 -9.12
C GLU A 115 4.57 -0.78 -10.18
N ASN A 116 3.84 -1.35 -11.14
CA ASN A 116 4.39 -2.19 -12.21
C ASN A 116 5.26 -3.36 -11.71
N VAL A 117 4.88 -3.99 -10.59
CA VAL A 117 5.48 -5.25 -10.14
C VAL A 117 4.75 -6.44 -10.76
N SER A 118 5.51 -7.43 -11.25
CA SER A 118 4.97 -8.68 -11.78
C SER A 118 5.12 -9.79 -10.75
N LEU A 119 3.98 -10.35 -10.33
CA LEU A 119 3.88 -11.46 -9.39
C LEU A 119 3.44 -12.72 -10.13
N GLU A 120 4.16 -13.82 -9.91
CA GLU A 120 3.81 -15.16 -10.39
C GLU A 120 3.35 -16.00 -9.21
N LYS A 121 2.24 -16.74 -9.38
CA LYS A 121 1.74 -17.67 -8.36
C LYS A 121 2.64 -18.90 -8.30
N THR A 122 2.95 -19.38 -7.11
CA THR A 122 3.82 -20.54 -6.89
C THR A 122 3.37 -21.32 -5.67
N ASP A 123 3.65 -22.62 -5.62
CA ASP A 123 3.25 -23.46 -4.48
C ASP A 123 4.27 -23.49 -3.33
N ASN A 124 5.48 -22.97 -3.55
CA ASN A 124 6.61 -23.16 -2.64
C ASN A 124 7.46 -21.91 -2.40
N THR A 125 7.03 -20.73 -2.86
CA THR A 125 7.78 -19.49 -2.68
C THR A 125 6.95 -18.46 -1.93
N ALA A 126 7.60 -17.74 -1.04
CA ALA A 126 7.03 -16.54 -0.43
C ALA A 126 7.93 -15.33 -0.72
N VAL A 127 7.31 -14.18 -0.91
CA VAL A 127 8.03 -12.91 -1.00
C VAL A 127 8.15 -12.30 0.39
N PHE A 128 9.37 -12.03 0.85
CA PHE A 128 9.62 -11.23 2.04
C PHE A 128 10.05 -9.84 1.60
N TYR A 129 9.33 -8.78 1.96
CA TYR A 129 9.57 -7.42 1.44
C TYR A 129 9.56 -6.33 2.51
N ILE A 130 10.38 -5.31 2.28
CA ILE A 130 10.51 -4.15 3.15
C ILE A 130 9.45 -3.12 2.80
N ILE A 131 8.77 -2.58 3.80
CA ILE A 131 7.94 -1.38 3.60
C ILE A 131 8.85 -0.16 3.76
N ASN A 132 9.44 0.31 2.65
CA ASN A 132 10.23 1.54 2.62
C ASN A 132 9.43 2.77 2.15
N SER A 133 8.16 2.60 1.82
CA SER A 133 7.29 3.70 1.46
C SER A 133 6.74 4.38 2.73
N PRO A 134 6.77 5.72 2.83
CA PRO A 134 6.03 6.42 3.87
C PRO A 134 4.50 6.28 3.67
N TRP A 135 4.06 5.79 2.51
CA TRP A 135 2.67 5.56 2.17
C TRP A 135 2.26 4.13 2.50
N LYS A 136 1.26 4.01 3.36
CA LYS A 136 0.60 2.75 3.69
C LYS A 136 -0.72 2.66 2.94
N LEU A 137 -0.92 1.62 2.13
CA LEU A 137 -2.22 1.34 1.51
C LEU A 137 -3.23 1.02 2.61
N VAL A 138 -4.37 1.70 2.60
CA VAL A 138 -5.44 1.51 3.60
C VAL A 138 -6.78 1.15 2.98
N PHE A 139 -6.95 1.40 1.69
CA PHE A 139 -8.16 1.03 0.98
C PHE A 139 -7.86 0.78 -0.49
N ARG A 140 -8.43 -0.27 -1.07
CA ARG A 140 -8.37 -0.54 -2.51
C ARG A 140 -9.74 -0.96 -3.01
N VAL A 141 -10.20 -0.29 -4.04
CA VAL A 141 -11.38 -0.64 -4.84
C VAL A 141 -10.91 -1.18 -6.18
N THR A 142 -11.54 -2.25 -6.64
CA THR A 142 -11.31 -2.81 -7.98
C THR A 142 -12.59 -2.63 -8.79
N ALA A 143 -12.51 -2.08 -9.99
CA ALA A 143 -13.68 -1.87 -10.85
C ALA A 143 -14.39 -3.22 -11.14
N GLY A 144 -15.72 -3.16 -11.34
CA GLY A 144 -16.52 -4.33 -11.69
C GLY A 144 -16.81 -5.33 -10.55
N ARG A 145 -16.49 -4.99 -9.29
CA ARG A 145 -16.88 -5.78 -8.11
C ARG A 145 -18.21 -5.28 -7.54
N ILE A 146 -19.21 -6.15 -7.41
CA ILE A 146 -20.62 -5.77 -7.13
C ILE A 146 -20.81 -4.97 -5.81
N THR A 147 -19.87 -4.98 -4.88
CA THR A 147 -19.96 -4.24 -3.61
C THR A 147 -19.88 -2.73 -3.82
N ASN A 148 -20.76 -1.97 -3.14
CA ASN A 148 -20.70 -0.50 -3.10
C ASN A 148 -19.40 -0.03 -2.40
N PRO A 149 -18.53 0.74 -3.09
CA PRO A 149 -17.26 1.21 -2.52
C PRO A 149 -17.40 2.14 -1.32
N TYR A 150 -18.46 2.94 -1.24
CA TYR A 150 -18.69 3.85 -0.12
C TYR A 150 -19.07 3.10 1.15
N THR A 151 -19.93 2.08 1.06
CA THR A 151 -20.21 1.23 2.24
C THR A 151 -18.97 0.44 2.63
N ALA A 152 -18.23 -0.09 1.66
CA ALA A 152 -16.94 -0.73 1.92
C ALA A 152 -15.99 0.20 2.69
N TRP A 153 -15.84 1.47 2.29
CA TRP A 153 -15.04 2.46 3.02
C TRP A 153 -15.56 2.70 4.45
N LYS A 154 -16.87 2.93 4.59
CA LYS A 154 -17.51 3.31 5.86
C LYS A 154 -17.46 2.21 6.92
N ASN A 155 -17.75 0.97 6.54
CA ASN A 155 -17.99 -0.11 7.50
C ASN A 155 -17.33 -1.45 7.12
N GLY A 156 -16.55 -1.51 6.04
CA GLY A 156 -15.83 -2.71 5.63
C GLY A 156 -16.67 -3.74 4.87
N THR A 157 -17.89 -3.42 4.44
CA THR A 157 -18.71 -4.32 3.62
C THR A 157 -17.95 -4.79 2.38
N GLY A 158 -17.91 -6.10 2.15
CA GLY A 158 -17.23 -6.71 0.98
C GLY A 158 -15.72 -6.48 0.92
N THR A 159 -15.08 -6.27 2.08
CA THR A 159 -13.61 -6.13 2.18
C THR A 159 -12.96 -7.39 2.74
N ASP A 160 -11.71 -7.64 2.34
CA ASP A 160 -10.84 -8.68 2.86
C ASP A 160 -9.51 -8.03 3.24
N ASN A 161 -9.07 -8.25 4.48
CA ASN A 161 -7.87 -7.66 5.07
C ASN A 161 -6.69 -8.63 5.18
N SER A 162 -6.77 -9.78 4.52
CA SER A 162 -5.65 -10.72 4.39
C SER A 162 -4.47 -10.10 3.64
N ASP A 163 -3.27 -10.59 3.91
CA ASP A 163 -2.04 -10.07 3.30
C ASP A 163 -2.06 -10.14 1.76
N ASN A 164 -2.70 -11.17 1.20
CA ASN A 164 -2.90 -11.32 -0.25
C ASN A 164 -3.81 -10.23 -0.85
N CYS A 165 -4.73 -9.70 -0.06
CA CYS A 165 -5.60 -8.60 -0.44
C CYS A 165 -4.98 -7.23 -0.20
N MET A 166 -3.88 -7.12 0.56
CA MET A 166 -3.17 -5.86 0.84
C MET A 166 -2.31 -5.34 -0.34
N LEU A 167 -2.36 -6.00 -1.50
CA LEU A 167 -1.64 -5.58 -2.69
C LEU A 167 -2.45 -4.60 -3.54
N LEU A 168 -1.79 -3.69 -4.27
CA LEU A 168 -2.50 -2.85 -5.24
C LEU A 168 -3.12 -3.68 -6.38
N TYR A 169 -2.39 -4.72 -6.82
CA TYR A 169 -2.82 -5.68 -7.85
C TYR A 169 -2.75 -7.09 -7.30
N PRO A 170 -3.77 -7.51 -6.53
CA PRO A 170 -3.77 -8.84 -5.96
C PRO A 170 -4.03 -9.88 -7.06
N PRO A 171 -3.26 -10.98 -7.11
CA PRO A 171 -3.43 -12.02 -8.12
C PRO A 171 -4.70 -12.87 -7.90
N SER A 172 -5.21 -12.95 -6.67
CA SER A 172 -6.36 -13.81 -6.32
C SER A 172 -7.43 -13.15 -5.45
N CYS A 173 -7.24 -11.90 -5.01
CA CYS A 173 -8.23 -11.24 -4.16
C CYS A 173 -9.38 -10.70 -5.03
N THR A 174 -10.58 -11.21 -4.77
CA THR A 174 -11.81 -10.78 -5.45
C THR A 174 -12.57 -9.69 -4.69
N SER A 175 -12.21 -9.45 -3.43
CA SER A 175 -12.80 -8.42 -2.55
C SER A 175 -12.06 -7.08 -2.66
N TYR A 176 -12.65 -6.04 -2.09
CA TYR A 176 -11.92 -4.81 -1.79
C TYR A 176 -10.94 -5.03 -0.64
N TYR A 177 -9.96 -4.15 -0.53
CA TYR A 177 -9.08 -4.11 0.63
C TYR A 177 -9.48 -2.95 1.52
N ARG A 178 -9.50 -3.18 2.83
CA ARG A 178 -9.67 -2.13 3.84
C ARG A 178 -8.88 -2.44 5.10
N HIS A 179 -8.02 -1.52 5.49
CA HIS A 179 -7.21 -1.68 6.69
C HIS A 179 -7.99 -1.25 7.95
N LYS A 180 -7.93 -2.04 9.03
CA LYS A 180 -8.63 -1.80 10.32
C LYS A 180 -8.29 -0.48 11.01
N LEU A 181 -7.15 0.13 10.65
CA LEU A 181 -6.75 1.45 11.15
C LEU A 181 -7.80 2.52 10.85
N LEU A 182 -8.57 2.37 9.76
CA LEU A 182 -9.62 3.34 9.40
C LEU A 182 -10.66 3.43 10.53
N ASP A 183 -10.99 2.32 11.18
CA ASP A 183 -11.94 2.27 12.30
C ASP A 183 -11.45 3.02 13.56
N THR A 184 -10.16 3.36 13.59
CA THR A 184 -9.51 4.08 14.68
C THR A 184 -8.80 5.32 14.17
N TRP A 185 -9.25 5.91 13.06
CA TRP A 185 -8.60 7.04 12.36
C TRP A 185 -8.08 8.13 13.31
N GLN A 186 -8.90 8.53 14.29
CA GLN A 186 -8.57 9.57 15.27
C GLN A 186 -7.39 9.24 16.19
N ASN A 187 -7.03 7.96 16.34
CA ASN A 187 -5.91 7.51 17.15
C ASN A 187 -4.57 7.63 16.41
N TRP A 188 -4.60 7.96 15.12
CA TRP A 188 -3.42 7.97 14.26
C TRP A 188 -3.05 9.39 13.85
N SER A 189 -1.75 9.71 13.98
CA SER A 189 -1.19 10.98 13.51
C SER A 189 -1.00 10.98 11.99
N ILE A 190 -2.12 11.00 11.27
CA ILE A 190 -2.13 11.02 9.80
C ILE A 190 -1.75 12.43 9.33
N THR A 191 -0.67 12.54 8.57
CA THR A 191 -0.19 13.82 8.03
C THR A 191 -0.72 14.06 6.63
N GLN A 192 -0.78 13.01 5.82
CA GLN A 192 -1.24 13.11 4.43
C GLN A 192 -2.07 11.89 4.05
N VAL A 193 -3.04 12.11 3.17
CA VAL A 193 -3.85 11.05 2.56
C VAL A 193 -3.70 11.16 1.05
N LYS A 194 -3.24 10.10 0.39
CA LYS A 194 -3.15 10.04 -1.07
C LYS A 194 -4.32 9.24 -1.60
N PHE A 195 -5.05 9.84 -2.52
CA PHE A 195 -6.11 9.22 -3.30
C PHE A 195 -5.65 9.08 -4.73
N ALA A 196 -5.58 7.86 -5.25
CA ALA A 196 -4.99 7.58 -6.56
C ALA A 196 -5.85 6.58 -7.34
N VAL A 197 -5.88 6.75 -8.67
CA VAL A 197 -6.51 5.83 -9.61
C VAL A 197 -5.50 5.32 -10.61
N TYR A 198 -5.70 4.08 -11.03
CA TYR A 198 -4.77 3.37 -11.89
C TYR A 198 -5.48 2.68 -13.05
N THR A 199 -4.93 2.80 -14.25
CA THR A 199 -5.35 2.09 -15.46
C THR A 199 -4.16 1.29 -15.98
N ASN A 200 -4.34 0.00 -16.28
CA ASN A 200 -3.29 -0.88 -16.79
C ASN A 200 -1.99 -0.84 -15.96
N LYS A 201 -2.11 -0.83 -14.62
CA LYS A 201 -0.98 -0.74 -13.67
C LYS A 201 -0.19 0.56 -13.69
N THR A 202 -0.67 1.56 -14.42
CA THR A 202 -0.08 2.91 -14.48
C THR A 202 -0.94 3.90 -13.70
N LEU A 203 -0.30 4.81 -12.97
CA LEU A 203 -0.98 5.90 -12.28
C LEU A 203 -1.69 6.79 -13.30
N GLY A 204 -3.02 6.89 -13.20
CA GLY A 204 -3.85 7.73 -14.07
C GLY A 204 -3.99 9.15 -13.53
N ALA A 205 -4.39 9.28 -12.26
CA ALA A 205 -4.50 10.56 -11.57
C ALA A 205 -4.39 10.36 -10.06
N GLN A 206 -4.00 11.42 -9.34
CA GLN A 206 -3.97 11.42 -7.88
C GLN A 206 -4.30 12.79 -7.30
N ILE A 207 -4.71 12.78 -6.02
CA ILE A 207 -4.74 13.93 -5.13
C ILE A 207 -4.05 13.53 -3.82
N VAL A 208 -3.18 14.40 -3.32
CA VAL A 208 -2.66 14.32 -1.95
C VAL A 208 -3.36 15.37 -1.11
N PHE A 209 -3.96 14.93 -0.01
CA PHE A 209 -4.68 15.76 0.95
C PHE A 209 -3.88 15.92 2.25
N ASN A 210 -4.09 17.03 2.93
CA ASN A 210 -3.69 17.25 4.31
C ASN A 210 -4.60 16.42 5.24
N GLY A 211 -4.03 15.37 5.83
CA GLY A 211 -4.73 14.46 6.73
C GLY A 211 -4.73 14.91 8.20
N THR A 212 -4.00 15.97 8.54
CA THR A 212 -3.91 16.42 9.94
C THR A 212 -5.25 16.93 10.43
N GLY A 213 -5.71 16.41 11.57
CA GLY A 213 -6.99 16.77 12.18
C GLY A 213 -8.20 16.45 11.29
N SER A 214 -8.10 15.47 10.39
CA SER A 214 -9.24 14.96 9.65
C SER A 214 -9.85 13.74 10.34
N ASP A 215 -11.02 13.33 9.87
CA ASP A 215 -11.64 12.03 10.17
C ASP A 215 -11.70 11.18 8.89
N MET A 216 -12.41 10.04 8.92
CA MET A 216 -12.57 9.13 7.77
C MET A 216 -13.34 9.73 6.58
N GLU A 217 -14.01 10.87 6.74
CA GLU A 217 -14.81 11.52 5.71
C GLU A 217 -14.26 12.89 5.33
N SER A 218 -13.89 13.70 6.32
CA SER A 218 -13.50 15.10 6.12
C SER A 218 -12.16 15.29 5.42
N TRP A 219 -11.31 14.26 5.34
CA TRP A 219 -10.02 14.31 4.64
C TRP A 219 -10.17 14.57 3.14
N PHE A 220 -11.26 14.09 2.53
CA PHE A 220 -11.54 14.26 1.11
C PHE A 220 -12.36 15.53 0.89
N SER A 221 -11.70 16.67 1.01
CA SER A 221 -12.33 17.99 0.85
C SER A 221 -11.40 18.94 0.09
N LYS A 222 -12.02 19.93 -0.58
CA LYS A 222 -11.31 20.91 -1.42
C LYS A 222 -10.21 21.64 -0.64
N ASP A 223 -10.50 22.09 0.57
CA ASP A 223 -9.59 22.90 1.39
C ASP A 223 -8.40 22.10 1.94
N ARG A 224 -8.43 20.77 1.80
CA ARG A 224 -7.34 19.90 2.22
C ARG A 224 -6.43 19.49 1.07
N VAL A 225 -6.70 19.87 -0.18
CA VAL A 225 -5.84 19.51 -1.32
C VAL A 225 -4.47 20.15 -1.17
N MET A 226 -3.42 19.32 -1.16
CA MET A 226 -2.01 19.77 -1.16
C MET A 226 -1.39 19.63 -2.54
N GLU A 227 -1.64 18.51 -3.22
CA GLU A 227 -1.12 18.21 -4.56
C GLU A 227 -2.21 17.51 -5.36
N THR A 228 -2.23 17.70 -6.68
CA THR A 228 -3.23 17.09 -7.56
C THR A 228 -2.69 16.95 -8.98
N SER A 229 -3.13 15.91 -9.68
CA SER A 229 -2.91 15.78 -11.14
C SER A 229 -3.73 16.78 -11.96
N TRP A 230 -4.72 17.43 -11.36
CA TRP A 230 -5.66 18.32 -12.05
C TRP A 230 -5.40 19.79 -11.77
N THR A 231 -4.88 20.51 -12.77
CA THR A 231 -4.42 21.91 -12.65
C THR A 231 -5.55 22.92 -12.41
N ASP A 232 -6.77 22.59 -12.83
CA ASP A 232 -7.94 23.46 -12.72
C ASP A 232 -8.85 23.12 -11.52
N LEU A 233 -8.44 22.17 -10.68
CA LEU A 233 -9.25 21.71 -9.54
C LEU A 233 -9.50 22.83 -8.52
N ALA A 234 -8.51 23.67 -8.24
CA ALA A 234 -8.64 24.76 -7.28
C ALA A 234 -9.56 25.88 -7.80
N SER A 235 -9.40 26.25 -9.07
CA SER A 235 -10.06 27.42 -9.68
C SER A 235 -11.47 27.14 -10.20
N SER A 236 -11.81 25.89 -10.48
CA SER A 236 -13.13 25.52 -10.98
C SER A 236 -14.18 25.48 -9.88
N TYR A 237 -15.44 25.64 -10.25
CA TYR A 237 -16.57 25.42 -9.35
C TYR A 237 -16.83 23.92 -9.18
N GLN A 238 -17.13 23.51 -7.94
CA GLN A 238 -17.56 22.15 -7.63
C GLN A 238 -18.83 22.22 -6.78
N LYS A 239 -19.85 21.46 -7.20
CA LYS A 239 -21.03 21.21 -6.37
C LYS A 239 -20.78 20.07 -5.39
N PHE A 240 -20.05 19.04 -5.83
CA PHE A 240 -19.64 17.91 -5.01
C PHE A 240 -18.13 17.83 -4.93
N PHE A 241 -17.65 17.63 -3.70
CA PHE A 241 -16.28 17.26 -3.38
C PHE A 241 -16.32 16.51 -2.04
N SER A 242 -16.79 15.26 -2.08
CA SER A 242 -16.94 14.43 -0.88
C SER A 242 -16.88 12.93 -1.20
N LEU A 243 -16.59 12.12 -0.18
CA LEU A 243 -16.66 10.66 -0.29
C LEU A 243 -18.10 10.16 -0.51
N GLU A 244 -19.06 10.76 0.20
CA GLU A 244 -20.47 10.41 0.09
C GLU A 244 -21.02 10.74 -1.30
N GLY A 245 -20.63 11.88 -1.88
CA GLY A 245 -21.08 12.31 -3.20
C GLY A 245 -22.60 12.47 -3.28
N ASP A 246 -23.20 11.94 -4.34
CA ASP A 246 -24.66 11.87 -4.53
C ASP A 246 -25.16 10.43 -4.38
N SER A 247 -25.22 10.00 -3.11
CA SER A 247 -25.58 8.64 -2.68
C SER A 247 -26.88 8.08 -3.30
N PRO A 248 -27.99 8.83 -3.41
CA PRO A 248 -29.21 8.37 -4.07
C PRO A 248 -29.02 7.84 -5.50
N TRP A 249 -28.01 8.34 -6.22
CA TRP A 249 -27.66 7.94 -7.59
C TRP A 249 -26.40 7.06 -7.65
N GLY A 250 -25.91 6.57 -6.50
CA GLY A 250 -24.75 5.69 -6.43
C GLY A 250 -23.42 6.33 -6.82
N ARG A 251 -23.34 7.67 -6.79
CA ARG A 251 -22.16 8.46 -7.18
C ARG A 251 -21.34 8.83 -5.95
N HIS A 252 -20.22 8.16 -5.73
CA HIS A 252 -19.37 8.32 -4.55
C HIS A 252 -17.95 8.74 -4.92
N PHE A 253 -17.17 9.17 -3.92
CA PHE A 253 -15.81 9.71 -4.11
C PHE A 253 -15.79 10.71 -5.26
N PHE A 254 -16.65 11.72 -5.12
CA PHE A 254 -17.21 12.46 -6.23
C PHE A 254 -16.71 13.90 -6.21
N ILE A 255 -15.97 14.27 -7.25
CA ILE A 255 -15.52 15.64 -7.50
C ILE A 255 -16.14 16.10 -8.82
N HIS A 256 -17.15 16.95 -8.70
CA HIS A 256 -18.06 17.24 -9.81
C HIS A 256 -18.61 18.67 -9.75
N GLY A 257 -18.77 19.28 -10.92
CA GLY A 257 -19.52 20.53 -11.09
C GLY A 257 -20.10 20.67 -12.51
N PRO A 258 -21.05 21.57 -12.73
CA PRO A 258 -21.79 22.33 -11.73
C PRO A 258 -23.01 21.56 -11.17
N TYR A 259 -23.37 20.39 -11.71
CA TYR A 259 -24.57 19.61 -11.35
C TYR A 259 -25.89 20.26 -11.80
N TYR A 260 -25.92 20.72 -13.06
CA TYR A 260 -27.10 21.33 -13.68
C TYR A 260 -27.79 20.39 -14.67
N SER A 261 -27.01 19.68 -15.49
CA SER A 261 -27.55 18.74 -16.47
C SER A 261 -26.47 17.77 -16.93
N CYS A 262 -26.88 16.55 -17.28
CA CYS A 262 -25.94 15.50 -17.67
C CYS A 262 -25.01 15.86 -18.84
N SER A 263 -25.44 16.74 -19.76
CA SER A 263 -24.68 17.11 -20.95
C SER A 263 -23.67 18.25 -20.73
N THR A 264 -23.86 19.05 -19.69
CA THR A 264 -22.98 20.18 -19.33
C THR A 264 -22.11 19.90 -18.12
N ASP A 265 -22.45 18.84 -17.40
CA ASP A 265 -21.78 18.43 -16.19
C ASP A 265 -20.38 17.88 -16.48
N TYR A 266 -19.44 18.30 -15.66
CA TYR A 266 -18.04 17.94 -15.73
C TYR A 266 -17.55 17.45 -14.38
N GLY A 267 -16.40 16.80 -14.40
CA GLY A 267 -15.73 16.49 -13.16
C GLY A 267 -14.33 15.97 -13.37
N TRP A 268 -13.78 15.54 -12.26
CA TRP A 268 -12.41 15.05 -12.16
C TRP A 268 -12.41 13.57 -11.84
N ILE A 269 -13.32 13.14 -10.96
CA ILE A 269 -13.45 11.75 -10.55
C ILE A 269 -14.85 11.43 -10.05
N LEU A 270 -15.31 10.21 -10.34
CA LEU A 270 -16.56 9.63 -9.92
C LEU A 270 -16.37 8.11 -9.76
N ILE A 271 -16.73 7.56 -8.60
CA ILE A 271 -16.97 6.13 -8.46
C ILE A 271 -18.47 5.89 -8.53
N ASN A 272 -18.92 5.24 -9.60
CA ASN A 272 -20.32 4.93 -9.81
C ASN A 272 -20.62 3.48 -9.43
N SER A 273 -21.52 3.26 -8.47
CA SER A 273 -21.94 1.92 -8.04
C SER A 273 -22.97 1.25 -8.96
N GLY A 274 -23.47 1.94 -9.99
CA GLY A 274 -24.49 1.44 -10.91
C GLY A 274 -25.90 1.43 -10.35
N ILE A 275 -26.10 2.07 -9.20
CA ILE A 275 -27.41 2.17 -8.57
C ILE A 275 -28.17 3.31 -9.22
N ARG A 276 -29.32 3.01 -9.85
CA ARG A 276 -30.23 3.99 -10.45
C ARG A 276 -29.52 4.90 -11.48
N PRO A 277 -28.96 4.36 -12.58
CA PRO A 277 -28.33 5.20 -13.60
C PRO A 277 -29.34 6.22 -14.14
N TYR A 278 -28.95 7.50 -14.19
CA TYR A 278 -29.82 8.60 -14.61
C TYR A 278 -29.23 9.35 -15.81
N CYS A 279 -27.96 9.72 -15.71
CA CYS A 279 -27.23 10.33 -16.80
C CYS A 279 -26.62 9.27 -17.72
N PRO A 280 -26.38 9.58 -19.01
CA PRO A 280 -25.69 8.67 -19.91
C PRO A 280 -24.32 8.22 -19.39
N PHE A 281 -23.62 9.10 -18.69
CA PHE A 281 -22.33 8.79 -18.06
C PHE A 281 -22.43 7.93 -16.80
N ASP A 282 -23.63 7.54 -16.36
CA ASP A 282 -23.78 6.54 -15.31
C ASP A 282 -23.78 5.11 -15.85
N ILE A 283 -23.85 4.94 -17.18
CA ILE A 283 -24.04 3.64 -17.82
C ILE A 283 -22.69 3.05 -18.21
N HIS A 284 -22.31 1.97 -17.54
CA HIS A 284 -21.05 1.24 -17.77
C HIS A 284 -21.26 -0.27 -17.90
N GLY A 285 -20.29 -0.94 -18.50
CA GLY A 285 -20.32 -2.39 -18.70
C GLY A 285 -20.18 -3.21 -17.40
N ALA A 286 -19.59 -2.63 -16.35
CA ALA A 286 -19.42 -3.25 -15.05
C ALA A 286 -19.39 -2.21 -13.93
N TYR A 287 -19.81 -2.61 -12.72
CA TYR A 287 -19.87 -1.72 -11.55
C TYR A 287 -19.11 -2.27 -10.33
N PRO A 288 -18.47 -1.40 -9.53
CA PRO A 288 -18.42 0.04 -9.72
C PRO A 288 -17.53 0.40 -10.92
N ALA A 289 -17.90 1.49 -11.59
CA ALA A 289 -17.04 2.14 -12.57
C ALA A 289 -16.26 3.25 -11.88
N ILE A 290 -14.93 3.28 -12.09
CA ILE A 290 -14.06 4.32 -11.55
C ILE A 290 -13.73 5.26 -12.71
N ILE A 291 -14.44 6.38 -12.78
CA ILE A 291 -14.36 7.33 -13.88
C ILE A 291 -13.48 8.50 -13.46
N TYR A 292 -12.54 8.92 -14.30
CA TYR A 292 -11.69 10.07 -14.01
C TYR A 292 -11.34 10.87 -15.28
N ALA A 293 -10.99 12.14 -15.11
CA ALA A 293 -10.55 12.98 -16.22
C ALA A 293 -9.06 12.77 -16.53
N ARG A 294 -8.73 12.45 -17.79
CA ARG A 294 -7.37 12.02 -18.22
C ARG A 294 -6.44 13.18 -18.58
N SER A 295 -6.98 14.34 -18.94
CA SER A 295 -6.22 15.46 -19.55
C SER A 295 -5.49 16.36 -18.54
N GLY A 296 -5.45 16.00 -17.25
CA GLY A 296 -4.92 16.86 -16.20
C GLY A 296 -5.79 18.10 -15.90
N MET A 297 -7.03 18.11 -16.38
CA MET A 297 -8.08 19.08 -16.06
C MET A 297 -9.44 18.38 -15.97
N LYS A 298 -10.52 19.10 -15.59
CA LYS A 298 -11.89 18.56 -15.64
C LYS A 298 -12.25 18.10 -17.06
N SER A 299 -13.16 17.13 -17.15
CA SER A 299 -13.76 16.70 -18.41
C SER A 299 -15.27 16.67 -18.29
N ILE A 300 -15.98 17.01 -19.38
CA ILE A 300 -17.40 16.69 -19.52
C ILE A 300 -17.52 15.17 -19.54
N TYR A 301 -18.41 14.64 -18.72
CA TYR A 301 -18.65 13.20 -18.67
C TYR A 301 -19.34 12.73 -19.97
N GLY A 302 -18.93 11.59 -20.53
CA GLY A 302 -19.41 11.13 -21.84
C GLY A 302 -18.63 11.68 -23.05
N SER A 303 -17.64 12.56 -22.84
CA SER A 303 -16.71 13.02 -23.89
C SER A 303 -15.41 12.18 -23.97
N GLN A 304 -14.55 12.39 -24.97
CA GLN A 304 -13.28 11.66 -25.07
C GLN A 304 -12.26 11.99 -23.95
N GLY A 305 -12.55 12.97 -23.08
CA GLY A 305 -11.65 13.42 -22.02
C GLY A 305 -11.69 12.63 -20.71
N TYR A 306 -12.65 11.71 -20.55
CA TYR A 306 -12.70 10.82 -19.38
C TYR A 306 -12.09 9.44 -19.68
N GLY A 307 -11.78 8.72 -18.62
CA GLY A 307 -11.32 7.34 -18.64
C GLY A 307 -11.94 6.52 -17.54
N GLU A 308 -11.92 5.21 -17.72
CA GLU A 308 -12.22 4.23 -16.68
C GLU A 308 -10.89 3.68 -16.13
N ALA A 309 -10.79 3.61 -14.80
CA ALA A 309 -9.68 3.03 -14.07
C ALA A 309 -10.02 1.63 -13.55
N ASP A 310 -9.02 0.77 -13.46
CA ASP A 310 -9.17 -0.60 -12.96
C ASP A 310 -9.16 -0.64 -11.42
N VAL A 311 -8.41 0.28 -10.82
CA VAL A 311 -8.15 0.32 -9.39
C VAL A 311 -8.19 1.74 -8.87
N LEU A 312 -8.81 1.91 -7.72
CA LEU A 312 -8.67 3.09 -6.87
C LEU A 312 -8.02 2.68 -5.55
N ALA A 313 -7.09 3.50 -5.08
CA ALA A 313 -6.35 3.25 -3.87
C ALA A 313 -6.28 4.50 -2.99
N VAL A 314 -6.41 4.28 -1.68
CA VAL A 314 -6.17 5.29 -0.66
C VAL A 314 -4.96 4.86 0.15
N TYR A 315 -4.01 5.76 0.28
CA TYR A 315 -2.83 5.60 1.12
C TYR A 315 -2.80 6.66 2.20
N ILE A 316 -2.21 6.34 3.34
CA ILE A 316 -1.91 7.33 4.39
C ILE A 316 -0.42 7.43 4.62
N LYS A 317 0.00 8.61 5.09
CA LYS A 317 1.32 8.84 5.67
C LYS A 317 1.15 9.28 7.12
N GLN A 318 1.98 8.73 8.00
CA GLN A 318 1.97 9.02 9.43
C GLN A 318 3.27 9.75 9.81
N THR A 319 3.27 10.49 10.92
CA THR A 319 4.49 11.01 11.55
C THR A 319 5.32 9.90 12.18
#